data_AF-A0A6F8T6V2-F1
#
_entry.id   AF-A0A6F8T6V2-F1
#
_cell.length_a   1.000
_cell.length_b   1.000
_cell.length_c   1.000
_cell.angle_alpha   90.00
_cell.angle_beta   90.00
_cell.angle_gamma   90.00
#
_symmetry.space_group_name_H-M   'P 1'
#
loop_
_entity.id
_entity.type
_entity.pdbx_description
1 polymer ?
#
loop_
_entity_poly.entity_id
_entity_poly.type
_entity_poly.pdbx_seq_one_letter_code
_entity_poly.pdbx_strand_id
1 'polypeptide(L)'
;MKLFSVAISPNRTDFVATTNDISQTCSDDTKKICAIRWYVEQFHREVKQLTGIDKCQCRKQRIQRNHITCAIHVWVNLKKIAYQTAQTVYQIKKKLLKNYLINELQNPSVLMSFS
;
A
#
# COMPACT_ATOMS: atom_id res chain seq x y z
N MET A 1 17.19 27.55 6.37
CA MET A 1 17.02 26.08 6.28
C MET A 1 17.39 25.50 7.63
N LYS A 2 16.48 24.80 8.31
CA LYS A 2 16.76 24.08 9.57
C LYS A 2 16.77 22.58 9.28
N LEU A 3 17.78 21.88 9.81
CA LEU A 3 17.97 20.45 9.64
C LEU A 3 17.69 19.75 10.97
N PHE A 4 16.76 18.80 10.97
CA PHE A 4 16.43 18.00 12.16
C PHE A 4 16.86 16.56 11.95
N SER A 5 17.56 15.99 12.93
CA SER A 5 17.83 14.56 12.98
C SER A 5 16.63 13.84 13.59
N VAL A 6 16.07 12.88 12.87
CA VAL A 6 14.97 12.05 13.34
C VAL A 6 15.45 10.60 13.38
N ALA A 7 15.54 10.03 14.59
CA ALA A 7 15.83 8.61 14.79
C ALA A 7 14.57 7.79 14.44
N ILE A 8 14.65 6.99 13.39
CA ILE A 8 13.53 6.18 12.86
C ILE A 8 13.65 4.72 13.32
N SER A 9 14.89 4.24 13.50
CA SER A 9 15.19 2.94 14.09
C SER A 9 16.53 3.02 14.85
N PRO A 10 16.89 2.03 15.69
CA PRO A 10 18.12 2.08 16.50
C PRO A 10 19.40 2.34 15.69
N ASN A 11 19.41 1.95 14.40
CA ASN A 11 20.54 2.11 13.48
C ASN A 11 20.29 3.10 12.32
N ARG A 12 19.17 3.85 12.31
CA ARG A 12 18.84 4.75 11.20
C ARG A 12 18.30 6.10 11.68
N THR A 13 19.12 7.13 11.48
CA THR A 13 18.76 8.53 11.59
C THR A 13 18.59 9.13 10.20
N ASP A 14 17.38 9.59 9.87
CA ASP A 14 17.17 10.40 8.66
C ASP A 14 17.26 11.87 9.03
N PHE A 15 17.81 12.67 8.11
CA PHE A 15 17.86 14.12 8.24
C PHE A 15 16.71 14.74 7.46
N VAL A 16 15.91 15.55 8.14
CA VAL A 16 14.73 16.20 7.56
C VAL A 16 15.02 17.69 7.48
N ALA A 17 15.08 18.20 6.25
CA ALA A 17 15.18 19.63 6.00
C ALA A 17 13.77 20.22 5.89
N THR A 18 13.45 21.18 6.75
CA THR A 18 12.20 21.94 6.65
C THR A 18 12.46 23.20 5.81
N THR A 19 12.04 23.15 4.54
CA THR A 19 12.30 24.22 3.56
C THR A 19 11.21 25.30 3.55
N ASN A 20 9.99 24.96 3.95
CA ASN A 20 8.83 25.84 3.76
C ASN A 20 8.37 26.61 5.00
N ASP A 21 8.88 26.29 6.19
CA ASP A 21 8.45 26.95 7.42
C ASP A 21 9.63 27.19 8.38
N ILE A 22 10.05 28.45 8.48
CA ILE A 22 11.18 28.88 9.31
C ILE A 22 10.77 28.92 10.80
N SER A 23 9.46 28.93 11.09
CA SER A 23 8.89 28.93 12.44
C SER A 23 8.93 27.56 13.12
N GLN A 24 9.12 26.48 12.36
CA GLN A 24 9.29 25.15 12.93
C GLN A 24 10.55 25.09 13.79
N THR A 25 10.30 24.93 15.09
CA THR A 25 11.33 24.98 16.14
C THR A 25 11.37 23.68 16.94
N CYS A 26 10.33 22.83 16.81
CA CYS A 26 10.20 21.59 17.58
C CYS A 26 10.37 20.34 16.70
N SER A 27 11.22 19.41 17.15
CA SER A 27 11.46 18.10 16.51
C SER A 27 10.18 17.27 16.36
N ASP A 28 9.22 17.40 17.29
CA ASP A 28 7.99 16.60 17.28
C ASP A 28 7.03 16.98 16.16
N ASP A 29 7.01 18.25 15.73
CA ASP A 29 6.19 18.65 14.58
C ASP A 29 6.81 18.15 13.27
N THR A 30 8.14 18.13 13.19
CA THR A 30 8.86 17.49 12.07
C THR A 30 8.59 15.98 12.01
N LYS A 31 8.48 15.30 13.15
CA LYS A 31 8.08 13.87 13.20
C LYS A 31 6.67 13.64 12.68
N LYS A 32 5.69 14.50 13.02
CA LYS A 32 4.31 14.39 12.50
C LYS A 32 4.27 14.51 10.97
N ILE A 33 5.02 15.46 10.40
CA ILE A 33 5.11 15.64 8.94
C ILE A 33 5.77 14.41 8.29
N CYS A 34 6.81 13.86 8.91
CA CYS A 34 7.45 12.64 8.44
C CYS A 34 6.50 11.43 8.46
N ALA A 35 5.63 11.35 9.47
CA ALA A 35 4.60 10.30 9.52
C ALA A 35 3.63 10.39 8.33
N ILE A 36 3.22 11.60 7.94
CA ILE A 36 2.37 11.83 6.76
C ILE A 36 3.05 11.35 5.48
N ARG A 37 4.35 11.64 5.32
CA ARG A 37 5.13 11.15 4.17
C ARG A 37 5.12 9.63 4.07
N TRP A 38 5.20 8.94 5.21
CA TRP A 38 5.16 7.48 5.23
C TRP A 38 3.83 6.91 4.74
N TYR A 39 2.70 7.59 4.99
CA TYR A 39 1.40 7.19 4.43
C TYR A 39 1.38 7.21 2.90
N VAL A 40 2.12 8.11 2.25
CA VAL A 40 2.25 8.14 0.78
C VAL A 40 3.02 6.92 0.27
N GLU A 41 4.09 6.53 0.97
CA GLU A 41 4.85 5.31 0.64
C GLU A 41 3.99 4.06 0.85
N GLN A 42 3.18 4.03 1.92
CA GLN A 42 2.21 2.95 2.15
C GLN A 42 1.19 2.84 1.04
N PHE A 43 0.61 3.96 0.61
CA PHE A 43 -0.31 4.01 -0.52
C PHE A 43 0.33 3.39 -1.77
N HIS A 44 1.52 3.85 -2.17
CA HIS A 44 2.18 3.32 -3.36
C HIS A 44 2.51 1.83 -3.24
N ARG A 45 2.96 1.36 -2.07
CA ARG A 45 3.27 -0.06 -1.83
C ARG A 45 2.02 -0.93 -1.97
N GLU A 46 0.94 -0.54 -1.31
CA GLU A 46 -0.31 -1.28 -1.30
C GLU A 46 -0.95 -1.33 -2.68
N VAL A 47 -1.02 -0.20 -3.40
CA VAL A 47 -1.55 -0.14 -4.78
C VAL A 47 -0.77 -1.09 -5.69
N LYS A 48 0.58 -1.03 -5.66
CA LYS A 48 1.41 -1.91 -6.50
C LYS A 48 1.21 -3.39 -6.22
N GLN A 49 1.19 -3.78 -4.94
CA GLN A 49 1.08 -5.19 -4.55
C GLN A 49 -0.34 -5.76 -4.69
N LEU A 50 -1.36 -4.96 -4.37
CA LEU A 50 -2.73 -5.45 -4.28
C LEU A 50 -3.47 -5.36 -5.60
N THR A 51 -3.39 -4.23 -6.30
CA THR A 51 -4.13 -3.99 -7.55
C THR A 51 -3.28 -4.19 -8.80
N GLY A 52 -1.94 -4.26 -8.66
CA GLY A 52 -1.05 -4.59 -9.76
C GLY A 52 -0.98 -3.50 -10.82
N ILE A 53 -1.02 -2.22 -10.42
CA ILE A 53 -0.98 -1.07 -11.32
C ILE A 53 0.19 -1.10 -12.32
N ASP A 54 1.34 -1.64 -11.90
CA ASP A 54 2.56 -1.75 -12.71
C ASP A 54 2.53 -2.93 -13.71
N LYS A 55 1.51 -3.80 -13.67
CA LYS A 55 1.41 -4.99 -14.52
C LYS A 55 0.72 -4.74 -15.87
N CYS A 56 0.32 -3.50 -16.15
CA CYS A 56 -0.31 -3.15 -17.43
C CYS A 56 0.69 -3.25 -18.59
N GLN A 57 0.51 -4.23 -19.48
CA GLN A 57 1.35 -4.42 -20.67
C GLN A 57 0.85 -3.62 -21.90
N CYS A 58 -0.19 -2.80 -21.73
CA CYS A 58 -0.77 -2.04 -22.84
C CYS A 58 0.16 -0.90 -23.26
N ARG A 59 0.35 -0.69 -24.57
CA ARG A 59 1.22 0.37 -25.12
C ARG A 59 0.50 1.69 -25.39
N LYS A 60 -0.84 1.67 -25.49
CA LYS A 60 -1.64 2.88 -25.75
C LYS A 60 -1.85 3.70 -24.48
N GLN A 61 -1.50 4.98 -24.52
CA GLN A 61 -1.61 5.92 -23.40
C GLN A 61 -3.02 5.96 -22.76
N ARG A 62 -4.09 5.97 -23.57
CA ARG A 62 -5.46 6.00 -23.04
C ARG A 62 -5.79 4.77 -22.19
N ILE A 63 -5.33 3.60 -22.62
CA ILE A 63 -5.59 2.33 -21.93
C ILE A 63 -4.79 2.27 -20.62
N GLN A 64 -3.53 2.73 -20.64
CA GLN A 64 -2.72 2.83 -19.42
C GLN A 64 -3.35 3.75 -18.38
N ARG A 65 -3.82 4.94 -18.78
CA ARG A 65 -4.52 5.88 -17.87
C ARG A 65 -5.79 5.27 -17.29
N ASN A 66 -6.59 4.58 -18.12
CA ASN A 66 -7.78 3.89 -17.65
C ASN A 66 -7.45 2.77 -16.64
N HIS A 67 -6.40 1.99 -16.89
CA HIS A 67 -5.95 0.96 -15.95
C HIS A 67 -5.50 1.60 -14.62
N ILE A 68 -4.73 2.67 -14.66
CA ILE A 68 -4.29 3.39 -13.46
C ILE A 68 -5.51 3.85 -12.64
N THR A 69 -6.48 4.50 -13.27
CA THR A 69 -7.70 4.95 -12.61
C THR A 69 -8.50 3.79 -12.01
N CYS A 70 -8.65 2.70 -12.75
CA CYS A 70 -9.33 1.49 -12.26
C CYS A 70 -8.63 0.89 -11.04
N ALA A 71 -7.30 0.75 -11.10
CA ALA A 71 -6.49 0.22 -10.01
C ALA A 71 -6.59 1.09 -8.74
N ILE A 72 -6.60 2.42 -8.88
CA ILE A 72 -6.78 3.34 -7.75
C ILE A 72 -8.21 3.22 -7.19
N HIS A 73 -9.23 3.16 -8.04
CA HIS A 73 -10.62 3.05 -7.61
C HIS A 73 -10.88 1.76 -6.82
N VAL A 74 -10.32 0.64 -7.25
CA VAL A 74 -10.38 -0.63 -6.52
C VAL A 74 -9.68 -0.51 -5.17
N TRP A 75 -8.51 0.13 -5.10
CA TRP A 75 -7.80 0.33 -3.83
C TRP A 75 -8.59 1.19 -2.83
N VAL A 76 -9.24 2.26 -3.29
CA VAL A 76 -10.09 3.12 -2.43
C VAL A 76 -11.25 2.32 -1.84
N ASN A 77 -11.93 1.51 -2.66
CA ASN A 77 -13.01 0.65 -2.17
C ASN A 77 -12.51 -0.40 -1.17
N LEU A 78 -11.37 -1.03 -1.44
CA LEU A 78 -10.74 -1.96 -0.51
C LEU A 78 -10.36 -1.30 0.82
N LYS A 79 -9.87 -0.06 0.79
CA LYS A 79 -9.60 0.73 2.00
C LYS A 79 -10.87 1.04 2.78
N LYS A 80 -11.97 1.39 2.10
CA LYS A 80 -13.26 1.62 2.75
C LYS A 80 -13.73 0.37 3.50
N ILE A 81 -13.62 -0.81 2.88
CA ILE A 81 -13.94 -2.10 3.51
C ILE A 81 -12.99 -2.39 4.68
N ALA A 82 -11.70 -2.10 4.53
CA ALA A 82 -10.71 -2.25 5.59
C ALA A 82 -11.06 -1.41 6.83
N TYR A 83 -11.47 -0.16 6.65
CA TYR A 83 -11.91 0.70 7.75
C TYR A 83 -13.18 0.18 8.41
N GLN A 84 -14.16 -0.31 7.64
CA GLN A 84 -15.40 -0.86 8.19
C GLN A 84 -15.19 -2.17 8.97
N THR A 85 -14.25 -3.00 8.54
CA THR A 85 -14.00 -4.33 9.12
C THR A 85 -12.89 -4.33 10.17
N ALA A 86 -12.19 -3.21 10.36
CA ALA A 86 -10.97 -3.10 11.17
C ALA A 86 -9.88 -4.13 10.78
N GLN A 87 -9.86 -4.53 9.51
CA GLN A 87 -8.88 -5.48 8.96
C GLN A 87 -7.89 -4.78 8.05
N THR A 88 -6.71 -5.37 7.87
CA THR A 88 -5.76 -4.85 6.88
C THR A 88 -6.22 -5.20 5.46
N VAL A 89 -5.88 -4.35 4.48
CA VAL A 89 -6.25 -4.60 3.08
C VAL A 89 -5.71 -5.93 2.56
N TYR A 90 -4.53 -6.34 3.06
CA TYR A 90 -3.92 -7.64 2.77
C TYR A 90 -4.76 -8.82 3.29
N GLN A 91 -5.29 -8.71 4.51
CA GLN A 91 -6.15 -9.74 5.09
C GLN A 91 -7.44 -9.91 4.30
N ILE A 92 -8.05 -8.80 3.86
CA ILE A 92 -9.26 -8.83 3.04
C ILE A 92 -8.99 -9.58 1.73
N LYS A 93 -7.90 -9.22 1.02
CA LYS A 93 -7.52 -9.91 -0.23
C LYS A 93 -7.28 -11.40 -0.01
N LYS A 94 -6.56 -11.78 1.06
CA LYS A 94 -6.27 -13.19 1.37
C LYS A 94 -7.53 -13.97 1.77
N LYS A 95 -8.43 -13.35 2.51
CA LYS A 95 -9.68 -13.97 2.97
C LYS A 95 -10.61 -14.31 1.80
N LEU A 96 -10.57 -13.52 0.72
CA LEU A 96 -11.43 -13.69 -0.45
C LEU A 96 -11.33 -15.09 -1.08
N LEU A 97 -10.11 -15.64 -1.18
CA LEU A 97 -9.87 -16.98 -1.74
C LEU A 97 -9.65 -18.06 -0.68
N LYS A 98 -9.62 -17.69 0.62
CA LYS A 98 -9.32 -18.63 1.70
C LYS A 98 -10.34 -19.78 1.74
N ASN A 99 -11.62 -19.46 1.68
CA ASN A 99 -12.68 -20.47 1.77
C ASN A 99 -12.70 -21.37 0.53
N TYR A 100 -12.48 -20.78 -0.66
CA TYR A 100 -12.35 -21.54 -1.90
C TYR A 100 -11.20 -22.55 -1.83
N LEU A 101 -10.01 -22.10 -1.40
CA LEU A 101 -8.83 -22.95 -1.32
C LEU A 101 -8.97 -24.06 -0.28
N ILE A 102 -9.64 -23.79 0.86
CA ILE A 102 -9.97 -24.85 1.84
C ILE A 102 -10.89 -25.89 1.21
N ASN A 103 -11.91 -25.45 0.46
CA ASN A 103 -12.85 -26.37 -0.19
C ASN A 103 -12.18 -27.23 -1.26
N GLU A 104 -11.34 -26.64 -2.11
CA GLU A 104 -10.60 -27.38 -3.14
C GLU A 104 -9.56 -28.34 -2.56
N LEU A 105 -8.97 -28.04 -1.40
CA LEU A 105 -8.07 -28.98 -0.72
C LEU A 105 -8.82 -30.16 -0.09
N GLN A 106 -10.06 -29.96 0.34
CA GLN A 106 -10.89 -31.02 0.91
C GLN A 106 -11.50 -31.92 -0.17
N ASN A 107 -12.02 -31.31 -1.24
CA ASN A 107 -12.62 -32.00 -2.37
C ASN A 107 -12.11 -31.37 -3.66
N PRO A 108 -10.99 -31.87 -4.21
CA PRO A 108 -10.39 -31.27 -5.40
C PRO A 108 -11.33 -31.43 -6.59
N SER A 109 -11.76 -30.31 -7.17
CA SER A 109 -12.52 -30.31 -8.43
C SER A 109 -11.65 -30.73 -9.62
N VAL A 110 -10.33 -30.46 -9.53
CA VAL A 110 -9.33 -30.84 -10.52
C VAL A 110 -8.42 -31.92 -9.93
N LEU A 111 -8.64 -33.16 -10.37
CA LEU A 111 -7.77 -34.28 -10.02
C LEU A 111 -6.43 -34.15 -10.76
N MET A 112 -5.39 -33.74 -10.05
CA MET A 112 -4.03 -33.77 -10.58
C MET A 112 -3.47 -35.18 -10.38
N SER A 113 -3.44 -35.99 -11.43
CA SER A 113 -2.70 -37.25 -11.41
C SER A 113 -1.21 -36.95 -11.58
N PHE A 114 -0.39 -37.37 -10.64
CA PHE A 114 1.05 -37.44 -10.87
C PHE A 114 1.32 -38.69 -11.71
N SER A 115 1.52 -38.50 -13.01
CA SER A 115 2.05 -39.49 -13.95
C SER A 115 3.54 -39.70 -13.71
#